data_AF-A0A9X4AF93-F1
#
_entry.id   AF-A0A9X4AF93-F1
#
_cell.length_a   1.000
_cell.length_b   1.000
_cell.length_c   1.000
_cell.angle_alpha   90.00
_cell.angle_beta   90.00
_cell.angle_gamma   90.00
#
_symmetry.space_group_name_H-M   'P 1'
#
loop_
_entity.id
_entity.type
_entity.pdbx_description
1 polymer ?
#
loop_
_entity_poly.entity_id
_entity_poly.type
_entity_poly.pdbx_seq_one_letter_code
_entity_poly.pdbx_strand_id
1 'polypeptide(L)'
;MSWQKQLLSIITKAKDENIAVAVDTSTNEYPIDTIRNIISLFNEVKANTPLVFADFKIREITDTGHAKQIPFMNHGKASYTESLEWAKENKIDKLFYITDVTGYFWEDLKVDYDIFWLIPDQFKPKIPFGKSLNLV
;
A
#
# COMPACT_ATOMS: atom_id res chain seq x y z
N MET A 1 4.92 17.06 12.61
CA MET A 1 5.22 15.64 12.96
C MET A 1 5.69 14.96 11.70
N SER A 2 6.74 14.15 11.77
CA SER A 2 7.22 13.40 10.60
C SER A 2 6.22 12.27 10.25
N TRP A 3 6.10 11.93 8.97
CA TRP A 3 5.15 10.91 8.51
C TRP A 3 5.38 9.55 9.18
N GLN A 4 6.63 9.23 9.56
CA GLN A 4 6.98 7.97 10.25
C GLN A 4 6.24 7.86 11.59
N LYS A 5 6.19 8.95 12.38
CA LYS A 5 5.49 8.95 13.68
C LYS A 5 3.99 8.80 13.51
N GLN A 6 3.43 9.41 12.47
CA GLN A 6 2.01 9.30 12.16
C GLN A 6 1.67 7.88 11.70
N LEU A 7 2.45 7.32 10.79
CA LEU A 7 2.27 5.95 10.30
C LEU A 7 2.40 4.94 11.44
N LEU A 8 3.46 5.03 12.26
CA LEU A 8 3.64 4.20 13.44
C LEU A 8 2.41 4.26 14.36
N SER A 9 1.91 5.47 14.67
CA SER A 9 0.72 5.61 15.52
C SER A 9 -0.52 4.93 14.93
N ILE A 10 -0.71 4.97 13.61
CA ILE A 10 -1.83 4.32 12.92
C ILE A 10 -1.68 2.80 13.00
N ILE A 11 -0.50 2.26 12.65
CA ILE A 11 -0.26 0.80 12.63
C ILE A 11 -0.34 0.21 14.04
N THR A 12 0.22 0.89 15.05
CA THR A 12 0.16 0.41 16.44
C THR A 12 -1.28 0.31 16.96
N LYS A 13 -2.15 1.25 16.55
CA LYS A 13 -3.58 1.19 16.91
C LYS A 13 -4.32 0.06 16.19
N ALA A 14 -3.87 -0.29 14.99
CA ALA A 14 -4.43 -1.36 14.17
C ALA A 14 -3.78 -2.74 14.40
N LYS A 15 -2.95 -2.91 15.43
CA LYS A 15 -2.17 -4.15 15.65
C LYS A 15 -3.04 -5.41 15.74
N ASP A 16 -4.25 -5.27 16.30
CA ASP A 16 -5.20 -6.37 16.53
C ASP A 16 -6.17 -6.55 15.34
N GLU A 17 -6.07 -5.69 14.31
CA GLU A 17 -6.89 -5.72 13.11
C GLU A 17 -6.21 -6.51 11.98
N ASN A 18 -6.98 -7.01 11.02
CA ASN A 18 -6.43 -7.66 9.83
C ASN A 18 -5.96 -6.58 8.84
N ILE A 19 -4.64 -6.35 8.79
CA ILE A 19 -4.06 -5.29 7.97
C ILE A 19 -3.20 -5.87 6.84
N ALA A 20 -3.08 -5.15 5.73
CA ALA A 20 -2.19 -5.49 4.63
C ALA A 20 -1.48 -4.25 4.09
N VAL A 21 -0.32 -4.48 3.45
CA VAL A 21 0.42 -3.46 2.70
C VAL A 21 0.34 -3.80 1.22
N ALA A 22 0.04 -2.81 0.39
CA ALA A 22 0.16 -2.92 -1.06
C ALA A 22 1.22 -1.94 -1.57
N VAL A 23 1.97 -2.35 -2.59
CA VAL A 23 2.99 -1.53 -3.25
C VAL A 23 2.66 -1.51 -4.73
N ASP A 24 2.50 -0.31 -5.25
CA ASP A 24 2.47 -0.07 -6.68
C ASP A 24 3.87 -0.26 -7.25
N THR A 25 4.01 -1.25 -8.14
CA THR A 25 5.27 -1.59 -8.80
C THR A 25 5.32 -1.18 -10.26
N SER A 26 4.37 -0.35 -10.73
CA SER A 26 4.31 0.15 -12.10
C SER A 26 5.40 1.16 -12.46
N THR A 27 6.08 1.74 -11.46
CA THR A 27 7.18 2.68 -11.64
C THR A 27 8.26 2.45 -10.57
N ASN A 28 9.51 2.68 -10.95
CA ASN A 28 10.67 2.68 -10.04
C ASN A 28 11.10 4.10 -9.64
N GLU A 29 10.30 5.11 -9.99
CA GLU A 29 10.55 6.51 -9.62
C GLU A 29 10.34 6.76 -8.12
N TYR A 30 9.59 5.88 -7.46
CA TYR A 30 9.40 5.92 -6.01
C TYR A 30 10.73 5.68 -5.28
N PRO A 31 11.06 6.45 -4.23
CA PRO A 31 12.25 6.19 -3.42
C PRO A 31 12.20 4.79 -2.79
N ILE A 32 12.98 3.85 -3.35
CA ILE A 32 12.98 2.44 -2.95
C ILE A 32 13.26 2.29 -1.45
N ASP A 33 14.14 3.12 -0.90
CA ASP A 33 14.46 3.10 0.53
C ASP A 33 13.26 3.52 1.39
N THR A 34 12.41 4.44 0.93
CA THR A 34 11.17 4.78 1.63
C THR A 34 10.21 3.60 1.65
N ILE A 35 10.04 2.89 0.52
CA ILE A 35 9.20 1.69 0.45
C ILE A 35 9.71 0.62 1.41
N ARG A 36 11.03 0.34 1.39
CA ARG A 36 11.67 -0.62 2.29
C ARG A 36 11.49 -0.25 3.75
N ASN A 37 11.71 1.02 4.11
CA ASN A 37 11.52 1.50 5.47
C ASN A 37 10.09 1.32 5.97
N ILE A 38 9.10 1.51 5.08
CA ILE A 38 7.69 1.25 5.43
C ILE A 38 7.46 -0.23 5.65
N ILE A 39 7.90 -1.10 4.73
CA ILE A 39 7.76 -2.56 4.86
C ILE A 39 8.41 -3.04 6.17
N SER A 40 9.60 -2.55 6.50
CA SER A 40 10.29 -2.85 7.76
C SER A 40 9.49 -2.39 8.98
N LEU A 41 8.94 -1.17 8.95
CA LEU A 41 8.10 -0.65 10.03
C LEU A 41 6.86 -1.54 10.27
N PHE A 42 6.20 -1.97 9.20
CA PHE A 42 5.08 -2.92 9.33
C PHE A 42 5.53 -4.23 9.94
N ASN A 43 6.66 -4.79 9.50
CA ASN A 43 7.18 -6.05 10.04
C ASN A 43 7.55 -5.94 11.53
N GLU A 44 8.09 -4.81 11.97
CA GLU A 44 8.44 -4.56 13.37
C GLU A 44 7.20 -4.44 14.26
N VAL A 45 6.13 -3.80 13.78
CA VAL A 45 4.90 -3.61 14.56
C VAL A 45 4.01 -4.86 14.51
N LYS A 46 3.93 -5.51 13.35
CA LYS A 46 3.14 -6.73 13.10
C LYS A 46 3.88 -7.62 12.10
N ALA A 47 4.64 -8.57 12.64
CA ALA A 47 5.44 -9.49 11.84
C ALA A 47 4.60 -10.24 10.80
N ASN A 48 5.20 -10.48 9.63
CA ASN A 48 4.59 -11.20 8.51
C ASN A 48 3.24 -10.60 8.09
N THR A 49 3.11 -9.28 8.11
CA THR A 49 1.93 -8.60 7.55
C THR A 49 1.84 -8.92 6.06
N PRO A 50 0.65 -9.30 5.53
CA PRO A 50 0.48 -9.55 4.11
C PRO A 50 0.95 -8.37 3.25
N LEU A 51 1.74 -8.67 2.23
CA LEU A 51 2.34 -7.70 1.33
C LEU A 51 1.97 -8.04 -0.12
N VAL A 52 1.33 -7.11 -0.81
CA VAL A 52 0.88 -7.26 -2.19
C VAL A 52 1.72 -6.35 -3.09
N PHE A 53 2.36 -6.92 -4.09
CA PHE A 53 3.00 -6.17 -5.16
C PHE A 53 2.08 -6.18 -6.38
N ALA A 54 1.68 -5.01 -6.84
CA ALA A 54 0.75 -4.90 -7.96
C ALA A 54 1.07 -3.70 -8.83
N ASP A 55 0.73 -3.81 -10.12
CA ASP A 55 0.76 -2.71 -11.07
C ASP A 55 -0.63 -2.54 -11.71
N PHE A 56 -0.87 -3.12 -12.89
CA PHE A 56 -2.18 -3.36 -13.48
C PHE A 56 -2.85 -4.61 -12.88
N LYS A 57 -2.03 -5.58 -12.44
CA LYS A 57 -2.47 -6.84 -11.83
C LYS A 57 -1.60 -7.20 -10.63
N ILE A 58 -2.06 -8.14 -9.81
CA ILE A 58 -1.22 -8.69 -8.74
C ILE A 58 -0.06 -9.45 -9.38
N ARG A 59 1.16 -9.09 -8.98
CA ARG A 59 2.41 -9.72 -9.42
C ARG A 59 2.88 -10.75 -8.43
N GLU A 60 2.78 -10.43 -7.16
CA GLU A 60 3.23 -11.28 -6.07
C GLU A 60 2.44 -10.93 -4.81
N ILE A 61 2.11 -11.95 -4.04
CA ILE A 61 1.62 -11.84 -2.67
C ILE A 61 2.63 -12.57 -1.80
N THR A 62 3.15 -11.86 -0.81
CA THR A 62 4.12 -12.35 0.17
C THR A 62 3.78 -11.74 1.52
N ASP A 63 4.75 -11.65 2.41
CA ASP A 63 4.63 -10.91 3.65
C ASP A 63 5.84 -10.01 3.91
N THR A 64 5.69 -9.08 4.84
CA THR A 64 6.72 -8.10 5.20
C THR A 64 8.01 -8.74 5.75
N GLY A 65 7.97 -9.99 6.22
CA GLY A 65 9.15 -10.74 6.68
C GLY A 65 9.92 -11.41 5.55
N HIS A 66 9.27 -11.66 4.40
CA HIS A 66 9.85 -12.33 3.24
C HIS A 66 10.04 -11.43 2.01
N ALA A 67 9.78 -10.13 2.13
CA ALA A 67 9.96 -9.12 1.09
C ALA A 67 11.43 -8.86 0.74
N LYS A 68 12.07 -9.79 0.00
CA LYS A 68 13.50 -9.71 -0.35
C LYS A 68 13.79 -8.73 -1.50
N GLN A 69 12.89 -8.66 -2.47
CA GLN A 69 13.01 -7.80 -3.65
C GLN A 69 11.64 -7.21 -4.00
N ILE A 70 11.62 -5.98 -4.50
CA ILE A 70 10.41 -5.32 -4.99
C ILE A 70 10.38 -5.49 -6.51
N PRO A 71 9.43 -6.24 -7.09
CA PRO A 71 9.42 -6.56 -8.51
C PRO A 71 8.84 -5.40 -9.34
N PHE A 72 9.62 -4.33 -9.51
CA PHE A 72 9.24 -3.20 -10.38
C PHE A 72 9.08 -3.65 -11.84
N MET A 73 8.02 -3.17 -12.48
CA MET A 73 7.62 -3.49 -13.85
C MET A 73 7.45 -2.20 -14.64
N ASN A 74 7.87 -2.19 -15.92
CA ASN A 74 7.73 -1.02 -16.81
C ASN A 74 6.45 -1.05 -17.66
N HIS A 75 5.42 -1.83 -17.26
CA HIS A 75 4.24 -2.05 -18.08
C HIS A 75 3.00 -1.32 -17.55
N GLY A 76 2.53 -0.35 -18.34
CA GLY A 76 1.13 0.08 -18.39
C GLY A 76 0.65 0.88 -17.18
N LYS A 77 -0.45 1.62 -17.37
CA LYS A 77 -1.09 2.42 -16.32
C LYS A 77 -1.46 1.52 -15.13
N ALA A 78 -1.11 1.94 -13.92
CA ALA A 78 -1.48 1.26 -12.68
C ALA A 78 -3.01 1.08 -12.58
N SER A 79 -3.44 -0.06 -12.05
CA SER A 79 -4.83 -0.33 -11.68
C SER A 79 -4.86 -0.84 -10.25
N TYR A 80 -5.62 -0.16 -9.40
CA TYR A 80 -5.75 -0.55 -7.99
C TYR A 80 -6.70 -1.74 -7.81
N THR A 81 -7.51 -2.02 -8.83
CA THR A 81 -8.67 -2.91 -8.76
C THR A 81 -8.36 -4.27 -8.14
N GLU A 82 -7.39 -5.00 -8.69
CA GLU A 82 -7.13 -6.37 -8.24
C GLU A 82 -6.59 -6.41 -6.81
N SER A 83 -5.78 -5.42 -6.41
CA SER A 83 -5.30 -5.31 -5.02
C SER A 83 -6.43 -4.96 -4.05
N LEU A 84 -7.38 -4.14 -4.49
CA LEU A 84 -8.55 -3.77 -3.68
C LEU A 84 -9.53 -4.94 -3.54
N GLU A 85 -9.77 -5.67 -4.63
CA GLU A 85 -10.59 -6.89 -4.62
C GLU A 85 -9.96 -7.97 -3.74
N TRP A 86 -8.65 -8.19 -3.88
CA TRP A 86 -7.92 -9.12 -3.03
C TRP A 86 -8.03 -8.76 -1.54
N ALA A 87 -7.91 -7.48 -1.18
CA ALA A 87 -8.04 -7.04 0.20
C ALA A 87 -9.44 -7.34 0.75
N LYS A 88 -10.48 -7.11 -0.06
CA LYS A 88 -11.85 -7.46 0.29
C LYS A 88 -12.06 -8.96 0.47
N GLU A 89 -11.59 -9.78 -0.47
CA GLU A 89 -11.69 -11.24 -0.41
C GLU A 89 -10.99 -11.83 0.82
N ASN A 90 -9.86 -11.23 1.22
CA ASN A 90 -9.08 -11.64 2.38
C ASN A 90 -9.52 -10.95 3.69
N LYS A 91 -10.65 -10.23 3.67
CA LYS A 91 -11.26 -9.57 4.84
C LYS A 91 -10.27 -8.65 5.55
N ILE A 92 -9.51 -7.87 4.78
CA ILE A 92 -8.60 -6.86 5.30
C ILE A 92 -9.44 -5.71 5.87
N ASP A 93 -9.21 -5.37 7.13
CA ASP A 93 -9.82 -4.23 7.82
C ASP A 93 -9.16 -2.91 7.40
N LYS A 94 -7.83 -2.93 7.20
CA LYS A 94 -7.05 -1.76 6.76
C LYS A 94 -6.00 -2.11 5.71
N LEU A 95 -6.11 -1.49 4.55
CA LEU A 95 -5.09 -1.57 3.49
C LEU A 95 -4.25 -0.30 3.46
N PHE A 96 -2.93 -0.48 3.50
CA PHE A 96 -1.94 0.59 3.36
C PHE A 96 -1.30 0.49 1.98
N TYR A 97 -1.68 1.38 1.06
CA TYR A 97 -1.27 1.30 -0.34
C TYR A 97 -0.22 2.35 -0.65
N ILE A 98 1.00 1.93 -0.97
CA ILE A 98 2.08 2.80 -1.43
C ILE A 98 1.95 3.04 -2.94
N THR A 99 1.59 4.26 -3.35
CA THR A 99 1.36 4.65 -4.76
C THR A 99 1.27 6.17 -4.90
N ASP A 100 1.43 6.67 -6.13
CA ASP A 100 1.19 8.07 -6.52
C ASP A 100 -0.30 8.39 -6.82
N VAL A 101 -1.21 7.43 -6.67
CA VAL A 101 -2.65 7.59 -6.89
C VAL A 101 -3.00 8.05 -8.33
N THR A 102 -2.17 7.71 -9.33
CA THR A 102 -2.42 8.01 -10.75
C THR A 102 -3.15 6.90 -11.51
N GLY A 103 -3.28 5.73 -10.89
CA GLY A 103 -3.95 4.55 -11.43
C GLY A 103 -5.47 4.67 -11.46
N TYR A 104 -6.10 3.77 -12.19
CA TYR A 104 -7.56 3.69 -12.27
C TYR A 104 -8.11 2.53 -11.42
N PHE A 105 -9.40 2.61 -11.12
CA PHE A 105 -10.18 1.53 -10.53
C PHE A 105 -11.59 1.58 -11.13
N TRP A 106 -12.34 0.48 -10.99
CA TRP A 106 -13.68 0.39 -11.55
C TRP A 106 -14.65 1.24 -10.73
N GLU A 107 -15.49 2.04 -11.39
CA GLU A 107 -16.40 2.98 -10.71
C GLU A 107 -17.38 2.27 -9.75
N ASP A 108 -17.74 1.02 -10.05
CA ASP A 108 -18.66 0.21 -9.24
C ASP A 108 -17.97 -0.54 -8.08
N LEU A 109 -16.65 -0.41 -7.94
CA LEU A 109 -15.89 -1.08 -6.88
C LEU A 109 -16.28 -0.51 -5.51
N LYS A 110 -17.00 -1.31 -4.72
CA LYS A 110 -17.33 -0.98 -3.32
C LYS A 110 -16.22 -1.45 -2.39
N VAL A 111 -15.48 -0.47 -1.88
CA VAL A 111 -14.54 -0.62 -0.77
C VAL A 111 -15.28 -0.36 0.55
N ASP A 112 -15.35 -1.39 1.39
CA ASP A 112 -16.02 -1.41 2.71
C ASP A 112 -15.03 -1.54 3.89
N TYR A 113 -13.74 -1.34 3.62
CA TYR A 113 -12.65 -1.33 4.60
C TYR A 113 -11.85 -0.03 4.51
N ASP A 114 -11.00 0.22 5.51
CA ASP A 114 -10.23 1.46 5.60
C ASP A 114 -9.02 1.41 4.67
N ILE A 115 -8.80 2.47 3.89
CA ILE A 115 -7.64 2.59 2.99
C ILE A 115 -6.81 3.80 3.35
N PHE A 116 -5.50 3.57 3.46
CA PHE A 116 -4.47 4.59 3.62
C PHE A 116 -3.58 4.61 2.38
N TRP A 117 -3.72 5.64 1.56
CA TRP A 117 -2.83 5.92 0.43
C TRP A 117 -1.54 6.54 0.96
N LEU A 118 -0.45 5.80 0.93
CA LEU A 118 0.88 6.21 1.35
C LEU A 118 1.62 6.79 0.14
N ILE A 119 1.67 8.11 0.03
CA ILE A 119 2.09 8.81 -1.19
C ILE A 119 3.59 9.14 -1.07
N PRO A 120 4.47 8.48 -1.84
CA PRO A 120 5.93 8.65 -1.74
C PRO A 120 6.46 9.86 -2.54
N ASP A 121 5.59 10.81 -2.88
CA ASP A 121 5.89 11.99 -3.71
C ASP A 121 5.42 13.29 -3.01
N GLN A 122 5.99 14.42 -3.42
CA GLN A 122 5.61 15.76 -2.99
C GLN A 122 4.24 16.19 -3.54
N PHE A 123 3.86 15.67 -4.71
CA PHE A 123 2.58 15.96 -5.30
C PHE A 123 1.45 15.28 -4.52
N LYS A 124 0.37 16.03 -4.26
CA LYS A 124 -0.81 15.54 -3.55
C LYS A 124 -1.95 15.29 -4.55
N PRO A 125 -2.05 14.08 -5.11
CA PRO A 125 -3.17 13.72 -5.98
C PRO A 125 -4.50 13.76 -5.21
N LYS A 126 -5.59 13.90 -5.96
CA LYS A 126 -6.94 13.70 -5.42
C LYS A 126 -7.17 12.20 -5.24
N ILE A 127 -7.28 11.75 -3.99
CA ILE A 127 -7.61 10.36 -3.69
C ILE A 127 -9.08 10.06 -3.99
N PRO A 128 -9.42 8.83 -4.42
CA PRO A 128 -10.80 8.46 -4.72
C PRO A 128 -11.65 8.25 -3.46
N PHE A 129 -11.06 7.67 -2.41
CA PHE A 129 -11.70 7.36 -1.12
C PHE A 129 -10.61 7.12 -0.06
N GLY A 130 -11.01 6.87 1.19
CA GLY A 130 -10.07 6.59 2.27
C GLY A 130 -9.31 7.83 2.73
N LYS A 131 -8.06 7.64 3.17
CA LYS A 131 -7.20 8.69 3.73
C LYS A 131 -5.85 8.69 3.02
N SER A 132 -5.26 9.85 2.81
CA SER A 132 -3.89 9.99 2.28
C SER A 132 -2.90 10.30 3.40
N LEU A 133 -1.69 9.73 3.32
CA LEU A 133 -0.53 10.10 4.11
C LEU A 133 0.64 10.37 3.17
N ASN A 134 1.15 11.60 3.18
CA ASN A 134 2.34 11.96 2.38
C ASN A 134 3.60 11.56 3.13
N LEU A 135 4.57 11.03 2.39
CA LEU A 135 5.83 10.49 2.92
C LEU A 135 7.03 11.42 2.64
N VAL A 136 6.75 12.63 2.14
CA VAL A 136 7.73 13.70 1.85
C VAL A 136 7.27 15.00 2.49
#